data_AF-A0A4Q3HKU5-F1
#
_entry.id   AF-A0A4Q3HKU5-F1
#
_cell.length_a   1.000
_cell.length_b   1.000
_cell.length_c   1.000
_cell.angle_alpha   90.00
_cell.angle_beta   90.00
_cell.angle_gamma   90.00
#
_symmetry.space_group_name_H-M   'P 1'
#
loop_
_entity.id
_entity.type
_entity.pdbx_description
1 polymer ?
#
loop_
_entity_poly.entity_id
_entity_poly.type
_entity_poly.pdbx_seq_one_letter_code
_entity_poly.pdbx_strand_id
1 'polypeptide(L)'
;MNPADNTTPLVIAIDGPAAAGKGTLSRQIAETYGFQHLDTGLTYRAAAKALLDRGLPLNDEAVAETMARDVELAGLDREILSAHAIGEAASKIAVMPAVRRALVEAQQAFS
;
A
#
# COMPACT_ATOMS: atom_id res chain seq x y z
N MET A 1 -6.97 -28.93 -22.98
CA MET A 1 -7.11 -27.74 -22.12
C MET A 1 -8.34 -27.95 -21.25
N ASN A 2 -8.19 -28.14 -19.95
CA ASN A 2 -9.31 -28.41 -19.05
C ASN A 2 -9.94 -27.06 -18.63
N PRO A 3 -11.25 -26.83 -18.78
CA PRO A 3 -11.90 -25.57 -18.39
C PRO A 3 -11.95 -25.29 -16.87
N ALA A 4 -11.25 -26.09 -16.04
CA ALA A 4 -11.25 -25.99 -14.58
C ALA A 4 -10.14 -25.09 -13.99
N ASP A 5 -9.21 -24.58 -14.81
CA ASP A 5 -8.03 -23.83 -14.32
C ASP A 5 -8.25 -22.30 -14.27
N ASN A 6 -9.51 -21.83 -14.28
CA ASN A 6 -9.83 -20.43 -13.99
C ASN A 6 -10.20 -20.27 -12.51
N THR A 7 -9.26 -20.53 -11.61
CA THR A 7 -9.43 -20.18 -10.20
C THR A 7 -9.07 -18.71 -10.03
N THR A 8 -10.09 -17.85 -9.96
CA THR A 8 -9.90 -16.48 -9.48
C THR A 8 -9.26 -16.55 -8.09
N PRO A 9 -8.13 -15.85 -7.84
CA PRO A 9 -7.49 -15.88 -6.52
C PRO A 9 -8.45 -15.37 -5.45
N LEU A 10 -8.44 -16.02 -4.27
CA LEU A 10 -9.25 -15.60 -3.13
C LEU A 10 -8.66 -14.31 -2.53
N VAL A 11 -9.40 -13.21 -2.63
CA VAL A 11 -9.02 -11.92 -2.05
C VAL A 11 -9.90 -11.61 -0.83
N ILE A 12 -9.27 -11.29 0.29
CA ILE A 12 -9.96 -10.90 1.54
C ILE A 12 -9.63 -9.44 1.85
N ALA A 13 -10.64 -8.55 1.76
CA ALA A 13 -10.52 -7.16 2.18
C ALA A 13 -10.92 -6.99 3.66
N ILE A 14 -10.16 -6.22 4.43
CA ILE A 14 -10.37 -5.98 5.86
C ILE A 14 -10.43 -4.47 6.14
N ASP A 15 -11.64 -3.93 6.21
CA ASP A 15 -11.91 -2.50 6.40
C ASP A 15 -12.43 -2.15 7.80
N GLY A 16 -12.28 -0.88 8.19
CA GLY A 16 -12.75 -0.35 9.47
C GLY A 16 -11.91 0.84 9.97
N PRO A 17 -12.28 1.46 11.10
CA PRO A 17 -11.66 2.71 11.55
C PRO A 17 -10.16 2.55 11.87
N ALA A 18 -9.42 3.67 11.86
CA ALA A 18 -8.02 3.69 12.29
C ALA A 18 -7.89 3.13 13.72
N ALA A 19 -6.75 2.49 14.01
CA ALA A 19 -6.45 1.85 15.29
C ALA A 19 -7.39 0.71 15.76
N ALA A 20 -8.30 0.20 14.91
CA ALA A 20 -9.16 -0.95 15.24
C ALA A 20 -8.45 -2.33 15.22
N GLY A 21 -7.11 -2.37 15.12
CA GLY A 21 -6.35 -3.63 15.10
C GLY A 21 -6.35 -4.40 13.77
N LYS A 22 -6.93 -3.85 12.70
CA LYS A 22 -7.05 -4.51 11.37
C LYS A 22 -5.72 -5.00 10.80
N GLY A 23 -4.65 -4.20 10.92
CA GLY A 23 -3.31 -4.58 10.44
C GLY A 23 -2.76 -5.80 11.17
N THR A 24 -3.04 -5.91 12.48
CA THR A 24 -2.66 -7.09 13.28
C THR A 24 -3.47 -8.31 12.88
N LEU A 25 -4.79 -8.18 12.77
CA LEU A 25 -5.68 -9.29 12.40
C LEU A 25 -5.40 -9.81 10.98
N SER A 26 -5.31 -8.91 9.99
CA SER A 26 -5.05 -9.28 8.59
C SER A 26 -3.73 -10.03 8.43
N ARG A 27 -2.68 -9.61 9.15
CA ARG A 27 -1.40 -10.31 9.18
C ARG A 27 -1.51 -11.70 9.79
N GLN A 28 -2.20 -11.84 10.92
CA GLN A 28 -2.41 -13.15 11.54
C GLN A 28 -3.17 -14.10 10.63
N ILE A 29 -4.20 -13.62 9.93
CA ILE A 29 -4.93 -14.40 8.92
C ILE A 29 -3.97 -14.84 7.81
N ALA A 30 -3.17 -13.93 7.27
CA ALA A 30 -2.23 -14.25 6.21
C ALA A 30 -1.16 -15.27 6.64
N GLU A 31 -0.55 -15.08 7.82
CA GLU A 31 0.43 -16.01 8.40
C GLU A 31 -0.20 -17.40 8.67
N THR A 32 -1.43 -17.45 9.17
CA THR A 32 -2.12 -18.70 9.53
C THR A 32 -2.51 -19.52 8.30
N TYR A 33 -2.94 -18.86 7.22
CA TYR A 33 -3.47 -19.52 6.02
C TYR A 33 -2.51 -19.48 4.82
N GLY A 34 -1.32 -18.90 4.97
CA GLY A 34 -0.32 -18.78 3.90
C GLY A 34 -0.71 -17.82 2.78
N PHE A 35 -1.53 -16.79 3.08
CA PHE A 35 -1.88 -15.78 2.08
C PHE A 35 -0.78 -14.73 1.94
N GLN A 36 -0.72 -14.13 0.75
CA GLN A 36 -0.03 -12.85 0.59
C GLN A 36 -0.76 -11.77 1.41
N HIS A 37 0.01 -10.85 2.00
CA HIS A 37 -0.51 -9.76 2.81
C HIS A 37 -0.05 -8.42 2.27
N LEU A 38 -1.00 -7.49 2.10
CA LEU A 38 -0.72 -6.14 1.67
C LEU A 38 -1.44 -5.15 2.60
N ASP A 39 -0.66 -4.33 3.31
CA ASP A 39 -1.21 -3.21 4.08
C ASP A 39 -1.25 -1.97 3.19
N THR A 40 -2.46 -1.60 2.75
CA THR A 40 -2.67 -0.44 1.87
C THR A 40 -2.13 0.85 2.48
N GLY A 41 -2.15 1.02 3.80
CA GLY A 41 -1.57 2.18 4.48
C GLY A 41 -0.04 2.24 4.40
N LEU A 42 0.64 1.09 4.35
CA LEU A 42 2.08 1.04 4.12
C LEU A 42 2.45 1.45 2.70
N THR A 43 1.57 1.24 1.71
CA THR A 43 1.85 1.64 0.32
C THR A 43 1.94 3.15 0.16
N TYR A 44 1.04 3.92 0.79
CA TYR A 44 1.12 5.39 0.83
C TYR A 44 2.37 5.85 1.57
N ARG A 45 2.74 5.18 2.67
CA ARG A 45 3.95 5.50 3.43
C ARG A 45 5.22 5.23 2.63
N ALA A 46 5.24 4.19 1.82
CA ALA A 46 6.38 3.88 0.95
C ALA A 46 6.56 4.94 -0.13
N ALA A 47 5.48 5.36 -0.81
CA ALA A 47 5.54 6.45 -1.79
C ALA A 47 5.97 7.78 -1.14
N ALA A 48 5.44 8.10 0.04
CA ALA A 48 5.82 9.29 0.79
C ALA A 48 7.28 9.26 1.24
N LYS A 49 7.77 8.11 1.71
CA LYS A 49 9.18 7.92 2.06
C LYS A 49 10.08 8.14 0.84
N ALA A 50 9.71 7.59 -0.32
CA ALA A 50 10.48 7.79 -1.55
C ALA A 50 10.58 9.27 -1.96
N LEU A 51 9.49 10.04 -1.79
CA LEU A 51 9.52 11.49 -1.98
C LEU A 51 10.47 12.18 -1.00
N LEU A 52 10.37 11.84 0.29
CA LEU A 52 11.21 12.42 1.35
C LEU A 52 12.71 12.12 1.13
N ASP A 53 13.05 10.86 0.84
CA ASP A 53 14.44 10.43 0.60
C ASP A 53 15.06 11.16 -0.59
N ARG A 54 14.25 11.51 -1.60
CA ARG A 54 14.67 12.21 -2.82
C ARG A 54 14.55 13.74 -2.71
N GLY A 55 14.06 14.27 -1.58
CA GLY A 55 13.82 15.70 -1.39
C GLY A 55 12.77 16.28 -2.34
N LEU A 56 11.82 15.46 -2.79
CA LEU A 56 10.78 15.85 -3.75
C LEU A 56 9.57 16.48 -3.04
N PRO A 57 8.84 17.40 -3.72
CA PRO A 57 7.69 18.08 -3.15
C PRO A 57 6.54 17.11 -2.83
N LEU A 58 5.94 17.27 -1.64
CA LEU A 58 4.75 16.52 -1.20
C LEU A 58 3.43 17.17 -1.62
N ASN A 59 3.49 18.33 -2.27
CA ASN A 59 2.33 19.12 -2.72
C ASN A 59 2.20 19.18 -4.24
N ASP A 60 3.06 18.47 -4.97
CA ASP A 60 2.98 18.32 -6.43
C ASP A 60 2.39 16.95 -6.75
N GLU A 61 1.15 16.95 -7.26
CA GLU A 61 0.42 15.72 -7.55
C GLU A 61 1.07 14.88 -8.66
N ALA A 62 1.67 15.50 -9.67
CA ALA A 62 2.29 14.76 -10.77
C ALA A 62 3.57 14.05 -10.32
N VAL A 63 4.36 14.72 -9.47
CA VAL A 63 5.56 14.13 -8.87
C VAL A 63 5.18 13.00 -7.91
N ALA A 64 4.17 13.21 -7.07
CA ALA A 64 3.69 12.19 -6.14
C ALA A 64 3.06 10.99 -6.85
N GLU A 65 2.32 11.20 -7.94
CA GLU A 65 1.77 10.12 -8.78
C GLU A 65 2.90 9.26 -9.36
N THR A 66 3.94 9.88 -9.91
CA THR A 66 5.09 9.16 -10.46
C THR A 66 5.74 8.28 -9.40
N MET A 67 5.97 8.81 -8.19
CA MET A 67 6.51 8.02 -7.09
C MET A 67 5.59 6.90 -6.62
N ALA A 68 4.28 7.11 -6.67
CA ALA A 68 3.31 6.10 -6.32
C ALA A 68 3.27 4.94 -7.33
N ARG A 69 3.49 5.21 -8.63
CA ARG A 69 3.58 4.16 -9.67
C ARG A 69 4.83 3.31 -9.53
N ASP A 70 5.94 3.92 -9.09
CA ASP A 70 7.24 3.26 -8.95
C ASP A 70 7.43 2.56 -7.59
N VAL A 71 6.39 2.51 -6.75
CA VAL A 71 6.52 1.95 -5.41
C VAL A 71 6.66 0.43 -5.47
N GLU A 72 7.71 -0.11 -4.84
CA GLU A 72 7.86 -1.56 -4.68
C GLU A 72 7.00 -2.04 -3.50
N LEU A 73 5.94 -2.79 -3.80
CA LEU A 73 5.01 -3.32 -2.80
C LEU A 73 5.53 -4.56 -2.08
N ALA A 74 6.53 -5.24 -2.65
CA ALA A 74 7.19 -6.37 -2.01
C ALA A 74 8.12 -5.86 -0.89
N GLY A 75 8.08 -6.50 0.28
CA GLY A 75 9.05 -6.24 1.34
C GLY A 75 8.93 -4.88 2.03
N LEU A 76 7.72 -4.31 2.11
CA LEU A 76 7.49 -3.07 2.84
C LEU A 76 7.87 -3.20 4.33
N ASP A 77 8.95 -2.54 4.72
CA ASP A 77 9.44 -2.52 6.10
C ASP A 77 8.53 -1.65 6.98
N ARG A 78 7.69 -2.31 7.79
CA ARG A 78 6.79 -1.62 8.71
C ARG A 78 7.52 -0.78 9.75
N GLU A 79 8.65 -1.23 10.27
CA GLU A 79 9.35 -0.50 11.34
C GLU A 79 9.78 0.86 10.83
N ILE A 80 10.38 0.89 9.64
CA ILE A 80 10.78 2.13 8.98
C ILE A 80 9.55 2.97 8.60
N LEU A 81 8.57 2.37 7.92
CA LEU A 81 7.42 3.10 7.37
C LEU A 81 6.45 3.61 8.46
N SER A 82 6.52 3.07 9.67
CA SER A 82 5.71 3.51 10.81
C SER A 82 6.12 4.88 11.36
N ALA A 83 7.32 5.38 11.01
CA ALA A 83 7.83 6.65 11.50
C ALA A 83 6.83 7.80 11.31
N HIS A 84 6.71 8.67 12.31
CA HIS A 84 5.72 9.73 12.35
C HIS A 84 5.81 10.68 11.15
N ALA A 85 7.02 11.11 10.78
CA ALA A 85 7.24 12.00 9.63
C ALA A 85 6.79 11.40 8.30
N ILE A 86 6.98 10.09 8.11
CA ILE A 86 6.50 9.36 6.91
C ILE A 86 4.98 9.28 6.93
N GLY A 87 4.38 9.05 8.11
CA GLY A 87 2.93 9.06 8.28
C GLY A 87 2.29 10.40 7.91
N GLU A 88 2.87 11.51 8.36
CA GLU A 88 2.41 12.86 8.02
C GLU A 88 2.55 13.15 6.52
N ALA A 89 3.67 12.75 5.91
CA ALA A 89 3.86 12.90 4.46
C ALA A 89 2.87 12.03 3.66
N ALA A 90 2.61 10.80 4.11
CA ALA A 90 1.62 9.91 3.51
C ALA A 90 0.22 10.53 3.53
N SER A 91 -0.19 11.12 4.66
CA SER A 91 -1.48 11.82 4.78
C SER A 91 -1.60 12.97 3.77
N LYS A 92 -0.52 13.70 3.50
CA LYS A 92 -0.50 14.81 2.54
C LYS A 92 -0.67 14.34 1.09
N ILE A 93 -0.07 13.23 0.70
CA ILE A 93 -0.20 12.71 -0.67
C ILE A 93 -1.47 11.87 -0.86
N ALA A 94 -2.03 11.28 0.19
CA ALA A 94 -3.22 10.44 0.11
C ALA A 94 -4.50 11.19 -0.29
N VAL A 95 -4.55 12.51 -0.08
CA VAL A 95 -5.68 13.33 -0.52
C VAL A 95 -5.69 13.55 -2.04
N MET A 96 -4.57 13.33 -2.72
CA MET A 96 -4.41 13.53 -4.16
C MET A 96 -5.05 12.37 -4.95
N PRO A 97 -6.09 12.63 -5.78
CA PRO A 97 -6.76 11.59 -6.56
C PRO A 97 -5.82 10.76 -7.45
N ALA A 98 -4.81 11.37 -8.06
CA ALA A 98 -3.90 10.66 -8.96
C ALA A 98 -3.04 9.63 -8.24
N VAL A 99 -2.52 9.99 -7.05
CA VAL A 99 -1.78 9.09 -6.15
C VAL A 99 -2.64 7.91 -5.74
N ARG A 100 -3.90 8.14 -5.33
CA ARG A 100 -4.81 7.06 -4.94
C ARG A 100 -5.02 6.06 -6.08
N ARG A 101 -5.25 6.55 -7.32
CA ARG A 101 -5.42 5.67 -8.49
C ARG A 101 -4.17 4.85 -8.77
N ALA A 102 -3.00 5.48 -8.80
CA ALA A 102 -1.74 4.80 -9.05
C ALA A 102 -1.46 3.67 -8.04
N LEU A 103 -1.71 3.92 -6.75
CA LEU A 103 -1.53 2.89 -5.72
C LEU A 103 -2.56 1.77 -5.82
N VAL A 104 -3.81 2.07 -6.17
CA VAL A 104 -4.83 1.03 -6.40
C VAL A 104 -4.45 0.14 -7.60
N GLU A 105 -3.97 0.73 -8.70
CA GLU A 105 -3.47 -0.01 -9.86
C GLU A 105 -2.32 -0.96 -9.47
N ALA A 106 -1.36 -0.47 -8.68
CA ALA A 106 -0.24 -1.28 -8.19
C ALA A 106 -0.70 -2.40 -7.24
N GLN A 107 -1.66 -2.13 -6.36
CA GLN A 107 -2.22 -3.13 -5.42
C GLN A 107 -2.96 -4.26 -6.15
N GLN A 108 -3.71 -3.93 -7.21
CA GLN A 108 -4.40 -4.92 -8.04
C GLN A 108 -3.42 -5.80 -8.83
N ALA A 109 -2.28 -5.26 -9.24
CA ALA A 109 -1.24 -6.03 -9.93
C ALA A 109 -0.40 -6.93 -9.00
N PHE A 110 -0.46 -6.70 -7.68
CA PHE A 110 0.22 -7.53 -6.67
C PHE A 110 -0.53 -8.84 -6.36
N SER A 111 -1.80 -8.96 -6.79
CA SER A 111 -2.70 -10.08 -6.49
C SER A 111 -2.55 -11.28 -7.42
#